data_AF-A0A0M4J735-F1
#
_entry.id   AF-A0A0M4J735-F1
#
_cell.length_a   1.000
_cell.length_b   1.000
_cell.length_c   1.000
_cell.angle_alpha   90.00
_cell.angle_beta   90.00
_cell.angle_gamma   90.00
#
_symmetry.space_group_name_H-M   'P 1'
#
loop_
_entity.id
_entity.type
_entity.pdbx_description
1 polymer ?
#
loop_
_entity_poly.entity_id
_entity_poly.type
_entity_poly.pdbx_seq_one_letter_code
_entity_poly.pdbx_strand_id
1 'polypeptide(L)'
;HPLLKIINNSFIDLPAPLNLSYLWNFGSLLGVCLITQILTGLFLAMHYTADTSSAFSSIAHICRDVNYGWTIRNIHANGASFFFICMYMHIGRGIYYGSFMYKETWNIGVVLLLLVMATAFVGYVLPWGQMSFWGATVITNLLSAIPYIGDMLVQWVWGGFSVDKATLTRFFAFHFILPFIISGASIAHLIFLHETGSNNPTGLSSNYDKIPFHPYFSYKDLLGFLIMLLLLINLSLLSPNLLGDPENFTPANPLVTPPHIQPEWYFL
;
A
#
# COMPACT_ATOMS: atom_id res chain seq x y z
N HIS A 1 19.30 26.02 10.91
CA HIS A 1 19.34 24.76 11.67
C HIS A 1 19.50 23.58 10.70
N PRO A 2 20.40 22.61 10.92
CA PRO A 2 20.66 21.52 9.97
C PRO A 2 19.42 20.72 9.55
N LEU A 3 18.54 20.38 10.51
CA LEU A 3 17.27 19.69 10.20
C LEU A 3 16.29 20.57 9.40
N LEU A 4 16.16 21.85 9.77
CA LEU A 4 15.27 22.77 9.06
C LEU A 4 15.75 23.02 7.64
N LYS A 5 17.07 22.92 7.37
CA LYS A 5 17.61 23.05 6.02
C LYS A 5 17.08 21.96 5.08
N ILE A 6 17.00 20.72 5.56
CA ILE A 6 16.44 19.61 4.78
C ILE A 6 14.97 19.89 4.47
N ILE A 7 14.18 20.20 5.50
CA ILE A 7 12.75 20.51 5.35
C ILE A 7 12.53 21.69 4.40
N ASN A 8 13.31 22.76 4.55
CA ASN A 8 13.19 23.95 3.72
C ASN A 8 13.44 23.64 2.25
N ASN A 9 14.54 22.94 1.96
CA ASN A 9 14.93 22.62 0.59
C ASN A 9 14.04 21.57 -0.08
N SER A 10 13.36 20.72 0.70
CA SER A 10 12.51 19.65 0.16
C SER A 10 11.01 19.96 0.16
N PHE A 11 10.53 20.92 0.97
CA PHE A 11 9.10 21.19 1.14
C PHE A 11 8.69 22.67 1.10
N ILE A 12 9.63 23.62 1.29
CA ILE A 12 9.28 25.06 1.34
C ILE A 12 9.79 25.74 0.07
N ASP A 13 11.11 25.86 -0.05
CA ASP A 13 11.79 26.57 -1.15
C ASP A 13 12.14 25.65 -2.32
N LEU A 14 11.64 24.41 -2.33
CA LEU A 14 11.84 23.48 -3.44
C LEU A 14 11.33 24.11 -4.75
N PRO A 15 12.19 24.31 -5.76
CA PRO A 15 11.77 24.94 -7.01
C PRO A 15 11.02 23.92 -7.88
N ALA A 16 9.72 24.14 -8.07
CA ALA A 16 8.84 23.27 -8.84
C ALA A 16 8.37 23.95 -10.14
N PRO A 17 8.19 23.21 -11.25
CA PRO A 17 7.63 23.76 -12.49
C PRO A 17 6.27 24.44 -12.22
N LEU A 18 6.03 25.63 -12.79
CA LEU A 18 4.76 26.36 -12.56
C LEU A 18 3.52 25.56 -13.03
N ASN A 19 3.65 24.81 -14.12
CA ASN A 19 2.53 24.19 -14.85
C ASN A 19 2.19 22.75 -14.41
N LEU A 20 2.56 22.31 -13.21
CA LEU A 20 2.20 20.95 -12.77
C LEU A 20 0.67 20.80 -12.64
N SER A 21 0.09 19.80 -13.32
CA SER A 21 -1.33 19.45 -13.21
C SER A 21 -1.64 18.69 -11.92
N TYR A 22 -2.91 18.44 -11.61
CA TYR A 22 -3.30 17.66 -10.42
C TYR A 22 -2.80 16.20 -10.43
N LEU A 23 -2.35 15.68 -11.58
CA LEU A 23 -1.74 14.34 -11.65
C LEU A 23 -0.40 14.26 -10.87
N TRP A 24 0.25 15.39 -10.58
CA TRP A 24 1.46 15.42 -9.74
C TRP A 24 1.15 15.23 -8.24
N ASN A 25 -0.09 15.44 -7.81
CA ASN A 25 -0.51 15.27 -6.42
C ASN A 25 -0.47 13.80 -5.97
N PHE A 26 -0.51 12.83 -6.89
CA PHE A 26 -0.51 11.41 -6.51
C PHE A 26 0.77 10.97 -5.78
N GLY A 27 1.89 11.70 -5.93
CA GLY A 27 3.09 11.44 -5.13
C GLY A 27 2.88 11.71 -3.63
N SER A 28 2.29 12.87 -3.30
CA SER A 28 2.01 13.23 -1.91
C SER A 28 0.82 12.45 -1.33
N LEU A 29 -0.18 12.12 -2.16
CA LEU A 29 -1.29 11.23 -1.75
C LEU A 29 -0.79 9.84 -1.34
N LEU A 30 0.17 9.25 -2.07
CA LEU A 30 0.79 7.98 -1.67
C LEU A 30 1.47 8.07 -0.30
N GLY A 31 2.11 9.22 0.01
CA GLY A 31 2.65 9.50 1.34
C GLY A 31 1.58 9.52 2.43
N VAL A 32 0.43 10.16 2.16
CA VAL A 32 -0.71 10.14 3.08
C VAL A 32 -1.26 8.73 3.25
N CYS A 33 -1.44 7.97 2.16
CA CYS A 33 -1.87 6.56 2.24
C CYS A 33 -0.93 5.74 3.12
N LEU A 34 0.40 5.88 2.97
CA LEU A 34 1.38 5.17 3.78
C LEU A 34 1.27 5.51 5.26
N ILE A 35 1.17 6.79 5.62
CA ILE A 35 0.99 7.22 7.00
C ILE A 35 -0.32 6.67 7.57
N THR A 36 -1.42 6.76 6.82
CA THR A 36 -2.72 6.22 7.24
C THR A 36 -2.66 4.71 7.47
N GLN A 37 -2.02 3.94 6.59
CA GLN A 37 -1.88 2.49 6.73
C GLN A 37 -1.01 2.12 7.95
N ILE A 38 0.12 2.81 8.17
CA ILE A 38 0.99 2.55 9.33
C ILE A 38 0.24 2.83 10.64
N LEU A 39 -0.44 3.98 10.74
CA LEU A 39 -1.17 4.34 11.95
C LEU A 39 -2.31 3.38 12.23
N THR A 40 -3.21 3.17 11.27
CA THR A 40 -4.35 2.26 11.46
C THR A 40 -3.88 0.82 11.69
N GLY A 41 -2.85 0.35 10.97
CA GLY A 41 -2.28 -0.98 11.14
C GLY A 41 -1.67 -1.19 12.52
N LEU A 42 -0.97 -0.19 13.05
CA LEU A 42 -0.42 -0.24 14.41
C LEU A 42 -1.54 -0.39 15.47
N PHE A 43 -2.62 0.39 15.36
CA PHE A 43 -3.76 0.27 16.29
C PHE A 43 -4.47 -1.07 16.16
N LEU A 44 -4.62 -1.63 14.95
CA LEU A 44 -5.16 -2.98 14.76
C LEU A 44 -4.25 -4.05 15.37
N ALA A 45 -2.94 -3.91 15.19
CA ALA A 45 -1.95 -4.86 15.70
C ALA A 45 -1.95 -4.97 17.24
N MET A 46 -2.35 -3.92 17.96
CA MET A 46 -2.49 -3.96 19.42
C MET A 46 -3.59 -4.92 19.91
N HIS A 47 -4.52 -5.30 19.04
CA HIS A 47 -5.68 -6.12 19.36
C HIS A 47 -5.76 -7.43 18.56
N TYR A 48 -4.87 -7.61 17.57
CA TYR A 48 -4.83 -8.77 16.69
C TYR A 48 -3.98 -9.91 17.29
N THR A 49 -4.37 -11.16 17.01
CA THR A 49 -3.59 -12.36 17.39
C THR A 49 -3.23 -13.20 16.18
N ALA A 50 -1.93 -13.43 15.94
CA ALA A 50 -1.42 -14.20 14.81
C ALA A 50 -1.37 -15.73 15.08
N ASP A 51 -2.49 -16.30 15.48
CA ASP A 51 -2.68 -17.75 15.68
C ASP A 51 -3.92 -18.22 14.91
N THR A 52 -3.84 -19.38 14.24
CA THR A 52 -4.92 -19.86 13.33
C THR A 52 -6.23 -20.13 14.04
N SER A 53 -6.20 -20.42 15.35
CA SER A 53 -7.41 -20.64 16.15
C SER A 53 -8.13 -19.33 16.54
N SER A 54 -7.41 -18.21 16.57
CA SER A 54 -7.94 -16.94 17.08
C SER A 54 -7.80 -15.74 16.14
N ALA A 55 -7.13 -15.86 14.99
CA ALA A 55 -6.93 -14.74 14.07
C ALA A 55 -8.24 -14.15 13.56
N PHE A 56 -9.12 -15.01 13.01
CA PHE A 56 -10.44 -14.59 12.53
C PHE A 56 -11.30 -13.97 13.64
N SER A 57 -11.34 -14.60 14.82
CA SER A 57 -12.11 -14.09 15.96
C SER A 57 -11.52 -12.81 16.56
N SER A 58 -10.19 -12.60 16.49
CA SER A 58 -9.55 -11.36 16.93
C SER A 58 -9.93 -10.17 16.03
N ILE A 59 -10.06 -10.38 14.71
CA ILE A 59 -10.61 -9.36 13.81
C ILE A 59 -12.08 -9.07 14.13
N ALA A 60 -12.89 -10.11 14.41
CA ALA A 60 -14.27 -9.93 14.82
C ALA A 60 -14.39 -9.13 16.14
N HIS A 61 -13.53 -9.43 17.12
CA HIS A 61 -13.42 -8.70 18.38
C HIS A 61 -13.03 -7.23 18.16
N ILE A 62 -12.05 -6.94 17.30
CA ILE A 62 -11.70 -5.55 16.93
C ILE A 62 -12.93 -4.80 16.41
N CYS A 63 -13.71 -5.42 15.52
CA CYS A 63 -14.87 -4.76 14.94
C CYS A 63 -16.05 -4.60 15.93
N ARG A 64 -16.18 -5.47 16.93
CA ARG A 64 -17.39 -5.54 17.78
C ARG A 64 -17.19 -4.94 19.17
N ASP A 65 -16.00 -5.09 19.74
CA ASP A 65 -15.77 -4.85 21.16
C ASP A 65 -14.75 -3.73 21.42
N VAL A 66 -13.85 -3.45 20.46
CA VAL A 66 -12.89 -2.34 20.56
C VAL A 66 -13.55 -1.03 20.15
N ASN A 67 -13.43 0.00 20.99
CA ASN A 67 -13.95 1.34 20.72
C ASN A 67 -13.41 1.87 19.38
N TYR A 68 -14.31 2.21 18.46
CA TYR A 68 -13.98 2.63 17.08
C TYR A 68 -13.16 1.62 16.26
N GLY A 69 -13.01 0.37 16.73
CA GLY A 69 -12.21 -0.64 16.06
C GLY A 69 -12.75 -1.01 14.68
N TRP A 70 -14.08 -1.03 14.50
CA TRP A 70 -14.72 -1.20 13.19
C TRP A 70 -14.33 -0.09 12.20
N THR A 71 -14.27 1.17 12.65
CA THR A 71 -13.90 2.30 11.79
C THR A 71 -12.44 2.20 11.39
N ILE A 72 -11.56 1.91 12.35
CA ILE A 72 -10.11 1.75 12.10
C ILE A 72 -9.88 0.59 11.12
N ARG A 73 -10.55 -0.56 11.33
CA ARG A 73 -10.45 -1.73 10.44
C ARG A 73 -10.93 -1.40 9.03
N ASN A 74 -12.05 -0.70 8.90
CA ASN A 74 -12.60 -0.34 7.58
C ASN A 74 -11.72 0.68 6.85
N ILE A 75 -11.17 1.67 7.56
CA ILE A 75 -10.21 2.63 6.98
C ILE A 75 -8.94 1.89 6.55
N HIS A 76 -8.43 0.94 7.34
CA HIS A 76 -7.22 0.18 6.97
C HIS A 76 -7.44 -0.68 5.72
N ALA A 77 -8.59 -1.37 5.63
CA ALA A 77 -8.94 -2.22 4.50
C ALA A 77 -9.18 -1.40 3.21
N ASN A 78 -10.04 -0.38 3.29
CA ASN A 78 -10.32 0.49 2.13
C ASN A 78 -9.13 1.40 1.80
N GLY A 79 -8.32 1.77 2.78
CA GLY A 79 -7.09 2.55 2.60
C GLY A 79 -6.05 1.80 1.76
N ALA A 80 -5.98 0.47 1.87
CA ALA A 80 -5.17 -0.35 0.97
C ALA A 80 -5.63 -0.19 -0.50
N SER A 81 -6.94 -0.20 -0.76
CA SER A 81 -7.47 0.05 -2.11
C SER A 81 -7.14 1.46 -2.61
N PHE A 82 -7.30 2.48 -1.78
CA PHE A 82 -6.91 3.86 -2.14
C PHE A 82 -5.41 3.99 -2.42
N PHE A 83 -4.57 3.23 -1.72
CA PHE A 83 -3.15 3.14 -1.99
C PHE A 83 -2.89 2.68 -3.43
N PHE A 84 -3.53 1.60 -3.89
CA PHE A 84 -3.38 1.09 -5.26
C PHE A 84 -4.00 2.01 -6.31
N ILE A 85 -5.15 2.63 -6.04
CA ILE A 85 -5.72 3.65 -6.93
C ILE A 85 -4.71 4.78 -7.14
N CYS A 86 -4.16 5.32 -6.06
CA CYS A 86 -3.15 6.38 -6.14
C CYS A 86 -1.88 5.90 -6.85
N MET A 87 -1.46 4.66 -6.60
CA MET A 87 -0.27 4.05 -7.21
C MET A 87 -0.43 3.95 -8.73
N TYR A 88 -1.53 3.39 -9.21
CA TYR A 88 -1.77 3.23 -10.64
C TYR A 88 -1.93 4.58 -11.35
N MET A 89 -2.58 5.55 -10.72
CA MET A 89 -2.65 6.92 -11.26
C MET A 89 -1.26 7.58 -11.31
N HIS A 90 -0.44 7.37 -10.28
CA HIS A 90 0.94 7.87 -10.23
C HIS A 90 1.82 7.26 -11.34
N ILE A 91 1.73 5.94 -11.53
CA ILE A 91 2.43 5.20 -12.59
C ILE A 91 1.92 5.64 -13.96
N GLY A 92 0.61 5.71 -14.16
CA GLY A 92 -0.01 6.14 -15.42
C GLY A 92 0.42 7.55 -15.83
N ARG A 93 0.46 8.49 -14.87
CA ARG A 93 1.06 9.81 -15.06
C ARG A 93 2.51 9.69 -15.51
N GLY A 94 3.30 8.85 -14.85
CA GLY A 94 4.72 8.67 -15.16
C GLY A 94 4.96 8.13 -16.58
N ILE A 95 4.11 7.23 -17.06
CA ILE A 95 4.12 6.71 -18.43
C ILE A 95 3.71 7.81 -19.41
N TYR A 96 2.56 8.44 -19.18
CA TYR A 96 1.98 9.42 -20.10
C TYR A 96 2.90 10.62 -20.36
N TYR A 97 3.56 11.15 -19.33
CA TYR A 97 4.46 12.31 -19.45
C TYR A 97 5.94 11.93 -19.61
N GLY A 98 6.28 10.65 -19.80
CA GLY A 98 7.66 10.22 -19.98
C GLY A 98 8.56 10.39 -18.75
N SER A 99 7.99 10.45 -17.54
CA SER A 99 8.77 10.58 -16.30
C SER A 99 9.62 9.36 -15.99
N PHE A 100 9.36 8.21 -16.64
CA PHE A 100 10.23 7.03 -16.57
C PHE A 100 11.65 7.27 -17.10
N MET A 101 11.87 8.37 -17.83
CA MET A 101 13.20 8.80 -18.26
C MET A 101 14.12 9.18 -17.09
N TYR A 102 13.56 9.53 -15.92
CA TYR A 102 14.29 9.63 -14.66
C TYR A 102 14.50 8.23 -14.08
N LYS A 103 15.44 7.50 -14.67
CA LYS A 103 15.64 6.06 -14.47
C LYS A 103 15.76 5.67 -12.99
N GLU A 104 16.45 6.46 -12.19
CA GLU A 104 16.77 6.06 -10.81
C GLU A 104 15.52 6.20 -9.94
N THR A 105 14.84 7.34 -10.06
CA THR A 105 13.51 7.58 -9.48
C THR A 105 12.51 6.52 -9.93
N TRP A 106 12.47 6.22 -11.23
CA TRP A 106 11.54 5.24 -11.81
C TRP A 106 11.79 3.82 -11.29
N ASN A 107 13.04 3.36 -11.29
CA ASN A 107 13.42 2.03 -10.83
C ASN A 107 13.12 1.84 -9.34
N ILE A 108 13.36 2.86 -8.50
CA ILE A 108 12.91 2.83 -7.10
C ILE A 108 11.38 2.82 -7.01
N GLY A 109 10.68 3.52 -7.90
CA GLY A 109 9.23 3.45 -8.02
C GLY A 109 8.71 2.04 -8.31
N VAL A 110 9.39 1.28 -9.17
CA VAL A 110 9.08 -0.14 -9.42
C VAL A 110 9.31 -0.99 -8.17
N VAL A 111 10.42 -0.76 -7.45
CA VAL A 111 10.67 -1.44 -6.16
C VAL A 111 9.58 -1.12 -5.14
N LEU A 112 9.15 0.14 -5.04
CA LEU A 112 8.05 0.56 -4.17
C LEU A 112 6.73 -0.13 -4.53
N LEU A 113 6.40 -0.24 -5.82
CA LEU A 113 5.23 -0.99 -6.27
C LEU A 113 5.29 -2.44 -5.79
N LEU A 114 6.41 -3.14 -6.01
CA LEU A 114 6.58 -4.53 -5.59
C LEU A 114 6.50 -4.70 -4.08
N LEU A 115 7.07 -3.78 -3.30
CA LEU A 115 6.99 -3.80 -1.84
C LEU A 115 5.55 -3.58 -1.34
N VAL A 116 4.81 -2.65 -1.94
CA VAL A 116 3.39 -2.41 -1.60
C VAL A 116 2.52 -3.60 -1.98
N MET A 117 2.75 -4.21 -3.16
CA MET A 117 2.10 -5.46 -3.59
C MET A 117 2.36 -6.59 -2.58
N ALA A 118 3.62 -6.83 -2.20
CA ALA A 118 3.95 -7.84 -1.22
C ALA A 118 3.27 -7.56 0.14
N THR A 119 3.32 -6.31 0.61
CA THR A 119 2.71 -5.87 1.88
C THR A 119 1.21 -6.12 1.89
N ALA A 120 0.51 -5.71 0.83
CA ALA A 120 -0.94 -5.86 0.73
C ALA A 120 -1.35 -7.34 0.65
N PHE A 121 -0.61 -8.14 -0.12
CA PHE A 121 -0.83 -9.57 -0.21
C PHE A 121 -0.73 -10.25 1.16
N VAL A 122 0.39 -10.07 1.88
CA VAL A 122 0.55 -10.72 3.21
C VAL A 122 -0.42 -10.15 4.24
N GLY A 123 -0.85 -8.90 4.10
CA GLY A 123 -1.88 -8.28 4.94
C GLY A 123 -3.26 -8.87 4.74
N TYR A 124 -3.62 -9.19 3.49
CA TYR A 124 -4.89 -9.80 3.14
C TYR A 124 -5.04 -11.22 3.70
N VAL A 125 -3.95 -11.90 4.06
CA VAL A 125 -3.99 -13.22 4.69
C VAL A 125 -4.37 -13.16 6.17
N LEU A 126 -4.09 -12.04 6.85
CA LEU A 126 -4.21 -11.91 8.31
C LEU A 126 -5.63 -12.09 8.88
N PRO A 127 -6.72 -11.70 8.19
CA PRO A 127 -8.06 -11.99 8.68
C PRO A 127 -8.40 -13.47 8.78
N TRP A 128 -7.65 -14.33 8.09
CA TRP A 128 -7.81 -15.79 8.12
C TRP A 128 -9.23 -16.27 7.74
N GLY A 129 -9.85 -15.60 6.77
CA GLY A 129 -11.08 -16.05 6.13
C GLY A 129 -10.82 -16.97 4.93
N GLN A 130 -11.88 -17.41 4.25
CA GLN A 130 -11.76 -18.33 3.11
C GLN A 130 -10.90 -17.78 1.97
N MET A 131 -11.17 -16.55 1.50
CA MET A 131 -10.37 -15.96 0.42
C MET A 131 -8.94 -15.66 0.84
N SER A 132 -8.73 -15.24 2.09
CA SER A 132 -7.39 -15.08 2.68
C SER A 132 -6.56 -16.37 2.59
N PHE A 133 -7.12 -17.50 3.04
CA PHE A 133 -6.43 -18.79 3.10
C PHE A 133 -6.20 -19.39 1.71
N TRP A 134 -7.26 -19.47 0.89
CA TRP A 134 -7.16 -20.09 -0.43
C TRP A 134 -6.39 -19.24 -1.42
N GLY A 135 -6.52 -17.90 -1.35
CA GLY A 135 -5.68 -16.98 -2.11
C GLY A 135 -4.20 -17.14 -1.75
N ALA A 136 -3.87 -17.23 -0.45
CA ALA A 136 -2.50 -17.49 -0.01
C ALA A 136 -1.98 -18.82 -0.58
N THR A 137 -2.77 -19.88 -0.48
CA THR A 137 -2.42 -21.23 -0.96
C THR A 137 -2.11 -21.23 -2.45
N VAL A 138 -3.00 -20.67 -3.28
CA VAL A 138 -2.83 -20.66 -4.75
C VAL A 138 -1.64 -19.79 -5.16
N ILE A 139 -1.56 -18.56 -4.65
CA ILE A 139 -0.55 -17.58 -5.10
C ILE A 139 0.86 -18.02 -4.69
N THR A 140 1.06 -18.45 -3.45
CA THR A 140 2.39 -18.90 -3.02
C THR A 140 2.82 -20.20 -3.70
N ASN A 141 1.87 -21.07 -4.04
CA ASN A 141 2.18 -22.31 -4.75
C ASN A 141 2.63 -22.09 -6.21
N LEU A 142 2.45 -20.89 -6.79
CA LEU A 142 3.02 -20.55 -8.10
C LEU A 142 4.56 -20.68 -8.11
N LEU A 143 5.22 -20.53 -6.96
CA LEU A 143 6.67 -20.74 -6.84
C LEU A 143 7.09 -22.20 -7.12
N SER A 144 6.19 -23.18 -6.99
CA SER A 144 6.47 -24.59 -7.32
C SER A 144 6.84 -24.79 -8.79
N ALA A 145 6.41 -23.87 -9.67
CA ALA A 145 6.74 -23.93 -11.09
C ALA A 145 8.22 -23.62 -11.39
N ILE A 146 9.01 -23.15 -10.42
CA ILE A 146 10.45 -22.90 -10.60
C ILE A 146 11.19 -24.25 -10.67
N PRO A 147 11.90 -24.55 -11.76
CA PRO A 147 12.58 -25.83 -11.92
C PRO A 147 13.58 -26.12 -10.80
N TYR A 148 13.66 -27.39 -10.38
CA TYR A 148 14.57 -27.95 -9.38
C TYR A 148 14.37 -27.48 -7.93
N ILE A 149 14.03 -26.21 -7.69
CA ILE A 149 13.96 -25.62 -6.35
C ILE A 149 12.56 -25.19 -5.92
N GLY A 150 11.56 -25.29 -6.80
CA GLY A 150 10.21 -24.77 -6.57
C GLY A 150 9.53 -25.32 -5.31
N ASP A 151 9.43 -26.64 -5.18
CA ASP A 151 8.78 -27.27 -4.02
C ASP A 151 9.45 -26.90 -2.69
N MET A 152 10.78 -26.83 -2.69
CA MET A 152 11.56 -26.40 -1.54
C MET A 152 11.27 -24.93 -1.20
N LEU A 153 11.17 -24.04 -2.19
CA LEU A 153 10.83 -22.62 -1.96
C LEU A 153 9.42 -22.48 -1.36
N VAL A 154 8.44 -23.20 -1.88
CA VAL A 154 7.06 -23.18 -1.37
C VAL A 154 7.01 -23.63 0.09
N GLN A 155 7.58 -24.81 0.41
CA GLN A 155 7.60 -25.33 1.78
C GLN A 155 8.39 -24.43 2.73
N TRP A 156 9.47 -23.79 2.24
CA TRP A 156 10.22 -22.82 3.01
C TRP A 156 9.40 -21.57 3.33
N VAL A 157 8.69 -21.02 2.34
CA VAL A 157 7.77 -19.88 2.53
C VAL A 157 6.64 -20.22 3.49
N TRP A 158 6.05 -21.41 3.38
CA TRP A 158 5.00 -21.86 4.30
C TRP A 158 5.51 -22.16 5.70
N GLY A 159 6.73 -22.70 5.81
CA GLY A 159 7.25 -23.25 7.06
C GLY A 159 6.65 -24.59 7.42
N GLY A 160 6.22 -25.36 6.42
CA GLY A 160 5.47 -26.60 6.57
C GLY A 160 5.01 -27.12 5.22
N PHE A 161 4.09 -28.08 5.23
CA PHE A 161 3.59 -28.73 4.01
C PHE A 161 2.38 -28.03 3.37
N SER A 162 1.81 -27.06 4.07
CA SER A 162 0.68 -26.24 3.61
C SER A 162 0.72 -24.88 4.29
N VAL A 163 -0.10 -23.94 3.81
CA VAL A 163 -0.40 -22.70 4.53
C VAL A 163 -1.06 -23.07 5.88
N ASP A 164 -0.44 -22.67 6.99
CA ASP A 164 -0.93 -22.95 8.34
C ASP A 164 -0.34 -21.94 9.35
N LYS A 165 -0.35 -22.24 10.65
CA LYS A 165 0.13 -21.40 11.75
C LYS A 165 1.50 -20.78 11.51
N ALA A 166 2.49 -21.56 11.08
CA ALA A 166 3.83 -21.05 10.81
C ALA A 166 3.82 -19.96 9.72
N THR A 167 2.94 -20.09 8.72
CA THR A 167 2.75 -19.14 7.63
C THR A 167 2.05 -17.86 8.11
N LEU A 168 0.99 -18.00 8.91
CA LEU A 168 0.24 -16.85 9.43
C LEU A 168 1.11 -15.96 10.32
N THR A 169 1.85 -16.56 11.26
CA THR A 169 2.68 -15.80 12.20
C THR A 169 3.81 -15.04 11.49
N ARG A 170 4.47 -15.64 10.49
CA ARG A 170 5.51 -14.94 9.72
C ARG A 170 4.92 -13.88 8.78
N PHE A 171 3.75 -14.12 8.19
CA PHE A 171 3.10 -13.14 7.32
C PHE A 171 2.69 -11.91 8.12
N PHE A 172 2.24 -12.07 9.37
CA PHE A 172 2.05 -10.93 10.27
C PHE A 172 3.36 -10.15 10.50
N ALA A 173 4.47 -10.84 10.81
CA ALA A 173 5.76 -10.19 11.01
C ALA A 173 6.25 -9.43 9.75
N PHE A 174 6.12 -10.05 8.57
CA PHE A 174 6.46 -9.41 7.30
C PHE A 174 5.54 -8.21 6.99
N HIS A 175 4.23 -8.38 7.16
CA HIS A 175 3.26 -7.31 6.96
C HIS A 175 3.54 -6.11 7.87
N PHE A 176 4.02 -6.35 9.10
CA PHE A 176 4.37 -5.30 10.04
C PHE A 176 5.64 -4.54 9.64
N ILE A 177 6.70 -5.23 9.20
CA ILE A 177 7.99 -4.59 8.90
C ILE A 177 8.03 -3.91 7.53
N LEU A 178 7.36 -4.47 6.52
CA LEU A 178 7.43 -3.97 5.14
C LEU A 178 6.99 -2.49 4.97
N PRO A 179 5.94 -1.97 5.64
CA PRO A 179 5.58 -0.55 5.59
C PRO A 179 6.73 0.41 5.99
N PHE A 180 7.57 0.00 6.94
CA PHE A 180 8.74 0.79 7.34
C PHE A 180 9.86 0.73 6.31
N ILE A 181 10.04 -0.41 5.65
CA ILE A 181 10.95 -0.52 4.50
C ILE A 181 10.45 0.36 3.34
N ILE A 182 9.13 0.38 3.07
CA ILE A 182 8.50 1.26 2.08
C ILE A 182 8.75 2.73 2.43
N SER A 183 8.69 3.10 3.71
CA SER A 183 9.00 4.46 4.16
C SER A 183 10.46 4.84 3.84
N GLY A 184 11.42 3.96 4.11
CA GLY A 184 12.83 4.15 3.75
C GLY A 184 13.05 4.25 2.23
N ALA A 185 12.44 3.36 1.45
CA ALA A 185 12.49 3.40 -0.01
C ALA A 185 11.84 4.65 -0.60
N SER A 186 10.80 5.19 0.05
CA SER A 186 10.13 6.44 -0.36
C SER A 186 11.03 7.66 -0.15
N ILE A 187 11.82 7.67 0.94
CA ILE A 187 12.86 8.70 1.14
C ILE A 187 13.91 8.61 0.04
N ALA A 188 14.40 7.42 -0.29
CA ALA A 188 15.34 7.23 -1.40
C ALA A 188 14.75 7.69 -2.74
N HIS A 189 13.49 7.37 -3.02
CA HIS A 189 12.77 7.81 -4.21
C HIS A 189 12.73 9.34 -4.33
N LEU A 190 12.44 10.04 -3.23
CA LEU A 190 12.41 11.50 -3.20
C LEU A 190 13.80 12.14 -3.33
N ILE A 191 14.84 11.50 -2.79
CA ILE A 191 16.23 11.98 -2.96
C ILE A 191 16.59 12.00 -4.45
N PHE A 192 16.38 10.90 -5.18
CA PHE A 192 16.67 10.87 -6.62
C PHE A 192 15.78 11.81 -7.43
N LEU A 193 14.52 11.99 -7.03
CA LEU A 193 13.65 13.00 -7.64
C LEU A 193 14.21 14.42 -7.45
N HIS A 194 14.76 14.75 -6.28
CA HIS A 194 15.28 16.08 -6.00
C HIS A 194 16.60 16.38 -6.71
N GLU A 195 17.37 15.38 -7.14
CA GLU A 195 18.55 15.57 -7.99
C GLU A 195 18.19 16.17 -9.35
N THR A 196 17.07 15.74 -9.95
CA THR A 196 16.62 16.22 -11.27
C THR A 196 15.56 17.32 -11.18
N GLY A 197 14.81 17.36 -10.08
CA GLY A 197 13.54 18.06 -9.97
C GLY A 197 12.39 17.33 -10.68
N SER A 198 11.18 17.87 -10.55
CA SER A 198 9.99 17.32 -11.20
C SER A 198 9.98 17.57 -12.71
N ASN A 199 9.53 16.58 -13.49
CA ASN A 199 9.05 16.79 -14.86
C ASN A 199 7.75 17.62 -14.85
N ASN A 200 7.25 18.02 -16.01
CA ASN A 200 6.02 18.78 -16.17
C ASN A 200 5.20 18.33 -17.41
N PRO A 201 3.94 18.77 -17.54
CA PRO A 201 3.05 18.28 -18.60
C PRO A 201 3.51 18.49 -20.05
N THR A 202 4.40 19.45 -20.33
CA THR A 202 4.86 19.70 -21.71
C THR A 202 6.10 18.86 -22.09
N GLY A 203 6.76 18.24 -21.11
CA GLY A 203 8.03 17.53 -21.32
C GLY A 203 9.22 18.42 -21.70
N LEU A 204 9.05 19.74 -21.72
CA LEU A 204 10.12 20.71 -21.99
C LEU A 204 10.82 21.11 -20.68
N SER A 205 12.04 21.63 -20.78
CA SER A 205 12.75 22.19 -19.62
C SER A 205 11.93 23.31 -18.98
N SER A 206 11.72 23.24 -17.67
CA SER A 206 10.98 24.27 -16.92
C SER A 206 11.91 25.22 -16.15
N ASN A 207 13.22 25.20 -16.40
CA ASN A 207 14.20 25.96 -15.61
C ASN A 207 13.99 27.48 -15.68
N TYR A 208 13.35 27.99 -16.74
CA TYR A 208 13.02 29.40 -16.89
C TYR A 208 11.73 29.81 -16.16
N ASP A 209 10.94 28.85 -15.65
CA ASP A 209 9.65 29.11 -15.02
C ASP A 209 9.38 28.12 -13.87
N LYS A 210 10.06 28.36 -12.75
CA LYS A 210 9.86 27.64 -11.48
C LYS A 210 9.34 28.58 -10.41
N ILE A 211 8.49 28.04 -9.56
CA ILE A 211 7.96 28.70 -8.35
C ILE A 211 8.35 27.88 -7.11
N PRO A 212 8.43 28.50 -5.92
CA PRO A 212 8.63 27.75 -4.69
C PRO A 212 7.46 26.80 -4.44
N PHE A 213 7.74 25.66 -3.81
CA PHE A 213 6.71 24.67 -3.49
C PHE A 213 5.65 25.23 -2.54
N HIS A 214 6.08 25.92 -1.48
CA HIS A 214 5.18 26.68 -0.61
C HIS A 214 5.03 28.12 -1.13
N PRO A 215 3.82 28.69 -1.21
CA PRO A 215 2.53 28.12 -0.80
C PRO A 215 1.81 27.27 -1.85
N TYR A 216 2.22 27.38 -3.11
CA TYR A 216 1.44 26.94 -4.27
C TYR A 216 1.09 25.45 -4.26
N PHE A 217 2.10 24.59 -4.24
CA PHE A 217 1.90 23.15 -4.26
C PHE A 217 1.51 22.61 -2.90
N SER A 218 1.92 23.24 -1.79
CA SER A 218 1.45 22.84 -0.46
C SER A 218 -0.07 22.97 -0.29
N TYR A 219 -0.69 24.06 -0.77
CA TYR A 219 -2.16 24.20 -0.72
C TYR A 219 -2.87 23.34 -1.76
N LYS A 220 -2.28 23.19 -2.94
CA LYS A 220 -2.80 22.29 -3.96
C LYS A 220 -2.82 20.83 -3.48
N ASP A 221 -1.77 20.40 -2.77
CA ASP A 221 -1.68 19.08 -2.17
C ASP A 221 -2.69 18.91 -1.03
N LEU A 222 -2.85 19.93 -0.17
CA LEU A 222 -3.86 19.92 0.89
C LEU A 222 -5.27 19.70 0.31
N LEU A 223 -5.61 20.35 -0.80
CA LEU A 223 -6.88 20.10 -1.50
C LEU A 223 -7.00 18.65 -1.95
N GLY A 224 -5.93 18.09 -2.54
CA GLY A 224 -5.88 16.68 -2.92
C GLY A 224 -6.10 15.75 -1.73
N PHE A 225 -5.48 16.04 -0.58
CA PHE A 225 -5.61 15.25 0.65
C PHE A 225 -7.06 15.27 1.13
N LEU A 226 -7.70 16.43 1.16
CA LEU A 226 -9.10 16.57 1.57
C LEU A 226 -10.04 15.75 0.68
N ILE A 227 -9.85 15.79 -0.65
CA ILE A 227 -10.67 15.02 -1.58
C ILE A 227 -10.47 13.52 -1.37
N MET A 228 -9.23 13.05 -1.30
CA MET A 228 -8.94 11.63 -1.10
C MET A 228 -9.48 11.11 0.24
N LEU A 229 -9.26 11.84 1.34
CA LEU A 229 -9.75 11.46 2.66
C LEU A 229 -11.27 11.47 2.71
N LEU A 230 -11.94 12.44 2.06
CA LEU A 230 -13.40 12.46 1.96
C LEU A 230 -13.92 11.21 1.25
N LEU A 231 -13.31 10.81 0.14
CA LEU A 231 -13.70 9.60 -0.59
C LEU A 231 -13.45 8.33 0.23
N LEU A 232 -12.29 8.23 0.89
CA LEU A 232 -11.95 7.09 1.75
C LEU A 232 -12.92 6.96 2.94
N ILE A 233 -13.25 8.07 3.60
CA ILE A 233 -14.18 8.09 4.72
C ILE A 233 -15.58 7.71 4.25
N ASN A 234 -16.07 8.27 3.14
CA ASN A 234 -17.38 7.92 2.60
C ASN A 234 -17.47 6.43 2.26
N LEU A 235 -16.45 5.87 1.61
CA LEU A 235 -16.40 4.42 1.34
C LEU A 235 -16.40 3.61 2.65
N SER A 236 -15.55 3.99 3.61
CA SER A 236 -15.37 3.25 4.88
C SER A 236 -16.57 3.33 5.83
N LEU A 237 -17.42 4.36 5.69
CA LEU A 237 -18.60 4.56 6.53
C LEU A 237 -19.89 4.10 5.86
N LEU A 238 -20.08 4.37 4.57
CA LEU A 238 -21.35 4.13 3.88
C LEU A 238 -21.38 2.80 3.13
N SER A 239 -20.25 2.36 2.58
CA SER A 239 -20.16 1.12 1.79
C SER A 239 -18.85 0.35 2.06
N PRO A 240 -18.55 0.01 3.34
CA PRO A 240 -17.23 -0.47 3.76
C PRO A 240 -16.77 -1.78 3.12
N ASN A 241 -17.71 -2.60 2.63
CA ASN A 241 -17.45 -3.91 2.04
C ASN A 241 -17.58 -3.90 0.51
N LEU A 242 -17.74 -2.73 -0.13
CA LEU A 242 -17.97 -2.64 -1.58
C LEU A 242 -16.83 -3.27 -2.41
N LEU A 243 -15.59 -3.17 -1.93
CA LEU A 243 -14.40 -3.61 -2.65
C LEU A 243 -13.87 -4.98 -2.19
N GLY A 244 -14.49 -5.62 -1.19
CA GLY A 244 -14.03 -6.88 -0.61
C GLY A 244 -14.94 -8.05 -0.95
N ASP A 245 -14.39 -9.26 -0.90
CA ASP A 245 -15.13 -10.49 -1.20
C ASP A 245 -15.95 -10.99 0.02
N PRO A 246 -17.26 -11.29 -0.13
CA PRO A 246 -18.10 -11.78 0.97
C PRO A 246 -17.63 -13.12 1.54
N GLU A 247 -16.95 -13.97 0.76
CA GLU A 247 -16.44 -15.25 1.23
C GLU A 247 -15.42 -15.07 2.36
N ASN A 248 -14.74 -13.92 2.42
CA ASN A 248 -13.78 -13.63 3.48
C ASN A 248 -14.41 -13.31 4.85
N PHE A 249 -15.74 -13.31 4.95
CA PHE A 249 -16.49 -13.28 6.22
C PHE A 249 -16.79 -14.68 6.77
N THR A 250 -16.33 -15.74 6.11
CA THR A 250 -16.35 -17.11 6.64
C THR A 250 -14.94 -17.52 7.07
N PRO A 251 -14.76 -18.14 8.26
CA PRO A 251 -13.45 -18.61 8.70
C PRO A 251 -12.82 -19.59 7.70
N ALA A 252 -11.51 -19.54 7.55
CA ALA A 252 -10.77 -20.45 6.67
C ALA A 252 -11.07 -21.93 6.99
N ASN A 253 -11.43 -22.69 5.95
CA ASN A 253 -11.61 -24.13 6.03
C ASN A 253 -10.78 -24.82 4.93
N PRO A 254 -9.70 -25.55 5.29
CA PRO A 254 -8.83 -26.20 4.30
C PRO A 254 -9.51 -27.35 3.54
N LEU A 255 -10.71 -27.80 3.98
CA LEU A 255 -11.48 -28.86 3.32
C LEU A 255 -12.58 -28.33 2.39
N VAL A 256 -12.80 -27.01 2.35
CA VAL A 256 -13.87 -26.39 1.53
C VAL A 256 -13.28 -25.26 0.71
N THR A 257 -13.05 -25.55 -0.57
CA THR A 257 -12.57 -24.57 -1.55
C THR A 257 -13.73 -23.67 -2.01
N PRO A 258 -13.57 -22.33 -1.99
CA PRO A 258 -14.56 -21.41 -2.55
C PRO A 258 -14.80 -21.65 -4.04
N PRO A 259 -15.99 -21.32 -4.57
CA PRO A 259 -16.31 -21.52 -5.98
C PRO A 259 -15.37 -20.78 -6.95
N HIS A 260 -14.95 -19.56 -6.59
CA HIS A 260 -14.10 -18.70 -7.42
C HIS A 260 -13.00 -18.06 -6.56
N ILE A 261 -11.84 -18.72 -6.46
CA ILE A 261 -10.68 -18.13 -5.78
C ILE A 261 -10.09 -17.04 -6.67
N GLN A 262 -10.03 -15.82 -6.15
CA GLN A 262 -9.45 -14.66 -6.82
C GLN A 262 -8.72 -13.77 -5.80
N PRO A 263 -7.68 -13.03 -6.22
CA PRO A 263 -7.10 -12.01 -5.36
C PRO A 263 -7.99 -10.76 -5.31
N GLU A 264 -7.62 -9.83 -4.44
CA GLU A 264 -8.25 -8.50 -4.41
C GLU A 264 -8.10 -7.77 -5.75
N TRP A 265 -9.00 -6.82 -6.02
CA TRP A 265 -9.19 -6.18 -7.33
C TRP A 265 -7.92 -5.56 -7.94
N TYR A 266 -6.99 -5.10 -7.11
CA TYR A 266 -5.72 -4.52 -7.55
C TYR A 266 -4.68 -5.57 -8.00
N PHE A 267 -5.03 -6.86 -8.03
CA PHE A 267 -4.21 -7.92 -8.59
C PHE A 267 -4.86 -8.65 -9.78
N LEU A 268 -6.09 -8.26 -10.15
CA LEU A 268 -6.81 -8.79 -11.32
C LEU A 268 -6.29 -8.17 -12.62
#